data_AF-A0A7J2X163-F1
#
_entry.id   AF-A0A7J2X163-F1
#
_cell.length_a   1.000
_cell.length_b   1.000
_cell.length_c   1.000
_cell.angle_alpha   90.00
_cell.angle_beta   90.00
_cell.angle_gamma   90.00
#
_symmetry.space_group_name_H-M   'P 1'
#
loop_
_entity.id
_entity.type
_entity.pdbx_description
1 polymer ?
#
loop_
_entity_poly.entity_id
_entity_poly.type
_entity_poly.pdbx_seq_one_letter_code
_entity_poly.pdbx_strand_id
1 'polypeptide(L)'
;MKKREIKDLLKKDKEIKRTLAKAKTTIKTILYECEDMNKVSKALMNVLNVKPVVREIGGEKYLVAEAAGYEYVYRIFNHFRMRRVLATLRKYLYKYLDRDRGIITMYLHKQAAYAGVLSLVDPGESPLGDIIVTIETENPDEVIKWLTRF
;
A
#
# COMPACT_ATOMS: atom_id res chain seq x y z
N MET A 1 4.74 36.86 -2.06
CA MET A 1 5.41 35.54 -1.99
C MET A 1 4.46 34.41 -1.60
N LYS A 2 3.89 34.39 -0.38
CA LYS A 2 3.05 33.26 0.12
C LYS A 2 1.88 32.80 -0.77
N LYS A 3 1.17 33.71 -1.46
CA LYS A 3 0.04 33.33 -2.35
C LYS A 3 0.47 32.52 -3.58
N ARG A 4 1.68 32.75 -4.10
CA ARG A 4 2.20 32.03 -5.29
C ARG A 4 2.61 30.62 -4.91
N GLU A 5 3.35 30.48 -3.80
CA GLU A 5 3.76 29.18 -3.24
C GLU A 5 2.57 28.28 -2.87
N ILE A 6 1.52 28.83 -2.24
CA ILE A 6 0.29 28.07 -1.93
C ILE A 6 -0.40 27.60 -3.21
N LYS A 7 -0.45 28.44 -4.24
CA LYS A 7 -1.06 28.08 -5.53
C LYS A 7 -0.29 26.96 -6.24
N ASP A 8 1.03 26.98 -6.15
CA ASP A 8 1.91 25.95 -6.73
C ASP A 8 1.77 24.62 -5.99
N LEU A 9 1.68 24.63 -4.65
CA LEU A 9 1.39 23.44 -3.84
C LEU A 9 0.03 22.82 -4.17
N LEU A 10 -1.02 23.64 -4.27
CA LEU A 10 -2.36 23.16 -4.64
C LEU A 10 -2.41 22.58 -6.06
N LYS A 11 -1.62 23.14 -6.99
CA LYS A 11 -1.49 22.61 -8.34
C LYS A 11 -0.82 21.23 -8.32
N LYS A 12 0.29 21.11 -7.59
CA LYS A 12 1.01 19.83 -7.43
C LYS A 12 0.15 18.76 -6.77
N ASP A 13 -0.67 19.13 -5.79
CA ASP A 13 -1.64 18.20 -5.18
C ASP A 13 -2.67 17.67 -6.15
N LYS A 14 -3.22 18.55 -6.98
CA LYS A 14 -4.20 18.14 -8.01
C LYS A 14 -3.55 17.21 -9.03
N GLU A 15 -2.30 17.46 -9.40
CA GLU A 15 -1.54 16.63 -10.33
C GLU A 15 -1.31 15.23 -9.77
N ILE A 16 -0.76 15.12 -8.55
CA ILE A 16 -0.52 13.80 -7.92
C ILE A 16 -1.83 13.04 -7.70
N LYS A 17 -2.91 13.73 -7.30
CA LYS A 17 -4.23 13.08 -7.19
C LYS A 17 -4.73 12.53 -8.53
N ARG A 18 -4.46 13.22 -9.65
CA ARG A 18 -4.81 12.71 -10.99
C ARG A 18 -3.97 11.52 -11.39
N THR A 19 -2.67 11.52 -11.08
CA THR A 19 -1.79 10.36 -11.26
C THR A 19 -2.32 9.16 -10.46
N LEU A 20 -2.61 9.38 -9.18
CA LEU A 20 -3.12 8.33 -8.30
C LEU A 20 -4.55 7.88 -8.62
N ALA A 21 -5.36 8.69 -9.30
CA ALA A 21 -6.69 8.28 -9.75
C ALA A 21 -6.64 7.12 -10.74
N LYS A 22 -5.51 6.93 -11.44
CA LYS A 22 -5.27 5.79 -12.33
C LYS A 22 -4.43 4.69 -11.69
N ALA A 23 -3.90 4.92 -10.48
CA ALA A 23 -3.01 3.97 -9.85
C ALA A 23 -3.78 2.69 -9.48
N LYS A 24 -3.19 1.54 -9.82
CA LYS A 24 -3.74 0.23 -9.49
C LYS A 24 -3.07 -0.27 -8.22
N THR A 25 -3.87 -0.54 -7.20
CA THR A 25 -3.44 -1.14 -5.94
C THR A 25 -3.86 -2.60 -5.92
N THR A 26 -2.89 -3.50 -5.73
CA THR A 26 -3.14 -4.92 -5.53
C THR A 26 -2.59 -5.31 -4.17
N ILE A 27 -3.40 -5.98 -3.35
CA ILE A 27 -2.94 -6.62 -2.13
C ILE A 27 -3.12 -8.13 -2.25
N LYS A 28 -2.12 -8.89 -1.80
CA LYS A 28 -2.21 -10.35 -1.75
C LYS A 28 -1.52 -10.91 -0.53
N THR A 29 -1.98 -12.06 -0.07
CA THR A 29 -1.28 -12.87 0.93
C THR A 29 -1.60 -14.33 0.71
N ILE A 30 -0.69 -15.21 1.11
CA ILE A 30 -0.89 -16.65 1.08
C ILE A 30 -1.98 -17.05 2.09
N LEU A 31 -2.80 -18.02 1.71
CA LEU A 31 -3.81 -18.64 2.54
C LEU A 31 -3.41 -20.10 2.79
N TYR A 32 -2.87 -20.37 3.99
CA TYR A 32 -2.57 -21.73 4.39
C TYR A 32 -3.82 -22.51 4.77
N GLU A 33 -3.77 -23.84 4.65
CA GLU A 33 -4.90 -24.73 5.00
C GLU A 33 -5.31 -24.63 6.47
N CYS A 34 -4.34 -24.38 7.35
CA CYS A 34 -4.56 -24.23 8.80
C CYS A 34 -5.14 -22.85 9.18
N GLU A 35 -5.31 -21.93 8.24
CA GLU A 35 -5.82 -20.58 8.51
C GLU A 35 -7.33 -20.47 8.26
N ASP A 36 -7.98 -19.65 9.09
CA ASP A 36 -9.36 -19.25 8.87
C ASP A 36 -9.42 -18.18 7.77
N MET A 37 -10.01 -18.54 6.62
CA MET A 37 -10.18 -17.65 5.48
C MET A 37 -10.85 -16.32 5.84
N ASN A 38 -11.82 -16.31 6.75
CA ASN A 38 -12.51 -15.08 7.16
C ASN A 38 -11.57 -14.15 7.94
N LYS A 39 -10.67 -14.70 8.76
CA LYS A 39 -9.66 -13.91 9.48
C LYS A 39 -8.62 -13.32 8.52
N VAL A 40 -8.13 -14.10 7.56
CA VAL A 40 -7.20 -13.61 6.54
C VAL A 40 -7.88 -12.56 5.65
N SER A 41 -9.14 -12.80 5.26
CA SER A 41 -9.95 -11.82 4.52
C SER A 41 -10.12 -10.52 5.30
N LYS A 42 -10.39 -10.60 6.61
CA LYS A 42 -10.48 -9.41 7.48
C LYS A 42 -9.17 -8.63 7.50
N ALA A 43 -8.02 -9.31 7.54
CA ALA A 43 -6.71 -8.65 7.49
C ALA A 43 -6.53 -7.83 6.20
N LEU A 44 -6.89 -8.40 5.03
CA LEU A 44 -6.84 -7.68 3.76
C LEU A 44 -7.85 -6.52 3.70
N MET A 45 -9.07 -6.73 4.18
CA MET A 45 -10.10 -5.68 4.23
C MET A 45 -9.71 -4.52 5.14
N ASN A 46 -8.99 -4.77 6.24
CA ASN A 46 -8.48 -3.68 7.08
C ASN A 46 -7.52 -2.77 6.29
N VAL A 47 -6.69 -3.35 5.41
CA VAL A 47 -5.75 -2.62 4.56
C VAL A 47 -6.47 -1.84 3.45
N LEU A 48 -7.22 -2.51 2.57
CA LEU A 48 -7.73 -1.92 1.32
C LEU A 48 -9.25 -1.65 1.32
N ASN A 49 -10.00 -2.22 2.27
CA ASN A 49 -11.48 -2.18 2.32
C ASN A 49 -12.15 -2.69 1.06
N VAL A 50 -11.54 -3.71 0.45
CA VAL A 50 -12.08 -4.44 -0.69
C VAL A 50 -12.12 -5.90 -0.31
N LYS A 51 -13.24 -6.56 -0.60
CA LYS A 51 -13.40 -7.99 -0.34
C LYS A 51 -12.44 -8.77 -1.25
N PRO A 52 -11.53 -9.59 -0.71
CA PRO A 52 -10.62 -10.37 -1.54
C PRO A 52 -11.32 -11.56 -2.19
N VAL A 53 -10.72 -12.04 -3.27
CA VAL A 53 -11.06 -13.29 -3.96
C VAL A 53 -9.91 -14.29 -3.80
N VAL A 54 -10.23 -15.58 -3.83
CA VAL A 54 -9.22 -16.64 -3.85
C VAL A 54 -8.63 -16.74 -5.26
N ARG A 55 -7.30 -16.80 -5.37
CA ARG A 55 -6.57 -17.11 -6.61
C ARG A 55 -5.52 -18.18 -6.35
N GLU A 56 -5.32 -19.07 -7.30
CA GLU A 56 -4.23 -20.04 -7.26
C GLU A 56 -3.05 -19.49 -8.06
N ILE A 57 -1.88 -19.41 -7.44
CA ILE A 57 -0.67 -18.83 -8.04
C ILE A 57 0.48 -19.79 -7.71
N GLY A 58 1.05 -20.43 -8.74
CA GLY A 58 2.19 -21.35 -8.54
C GLY A 58 1.87 -22.58 -7.67
N GLY A 59 0.62 -23.04 -7.65
CA GLY A 59 0.17 -24.17 -6.82
C GLY A 59 -0.22 -23.80 -5.38
N GLU A 60 -0.14 -22.52 -5.02
CA GLU A 60 -0.53 -22.02 -3.70
C GLU A 60 -1.81 -21.17 -3.78
N LYS A 61 -2.62 -21.21 -2.72
CA LYS A 61 -3.81 -20.36 -2.59
C LYS A 61 -3.44 -19.00 -2.03
N TYR A 62 -3.89 -17.95 -2.68
CA TYR A 62 -3.78 -16.57 -2.23
C TYR A 62 -5.16 -15.95 -2.07
N LEU A 63 -5.31 -15.09 -1.06
CA LEU A 63 -6.36 -14.07 -1.10
C LEU A 63 -5.81 -12.83 -1.78
N VAL A 64 -6.56 -12.30 -2.75
CA VAL A 64 -6.16 -11.16 -3.58
C VAL A 64 -7.30 -10.14 -3.61
N ALA A 65 -6.99 -8.87 -3.35
CA ALA A 65 -7.90 -7.76 -3.57
C ALA A 65 -7.23 -6.70 -4.45
N GLU A 66 -7.99 -6.19 -5.41
CA GLU A 66 -7.52 -5.20 -6.39
C GLU A 66 -8.45 -4.00 -6.36
N ALA A 67 -7.87 -2.81 -6.48
CA ALA A 67 -8.60 -1.55 -6.54
C ALA A 67 -7.84 -0.55 -7.41
N ALA A 68 -8.52 0.42 -7.98
CA ALA A 68 -7.89 1.52 -8.69
C ALA A 68 -8.45 2.84 -8.16
N GLY A 69 -7.60 3.81 -7.93
CA GLY A 69 -8.02 5.13 -7.44
C GLY A 69 -7.16 5.67 -6.30
N TYR A 70 -7.24 6.98 -6.16
CA TYR A 70 -6.47 7.75 -5.19
C TYR A 70 -6.80 7.38 -3.74
N GLU A 71 -8.09 7.15 -3.46
CA GLU A 71 -8.64 6.85 -2.15
C GLU A 71 -8.05 5.57 -1.54
N TYR A 72 -7.75 4.57 -2.37
CA TYR A 72 -7.19 3.29 -1.93
C TYR A 72 -5.74 3.44 -1.49
N VAL A 73 -4.93 4.14 -2.29
CA VAL A 73 -3.55 4.49 -1.94
C VAL A 73 -3.57 5.36 -0.68
N TYR A 74 -4.35 6.44 -0.68
CA TYR A 74 -4.43 7.37 0.44
C TYR A 74 -4.84 6.70 1.77
N ARG A 75 -5.79 5.76 1.72
CA ARG A 75 -6.20 4.95 2.87
C ARG A 75 -5.02 4.22 3.51
N ILE A 76 -4.23 3.50 2.73
CA ILE A 76 -3.07 2.76 3.23
C ILE A 76 -2.10 3.72 3.91
N PHE A 77 -1.75 4.80 3.22
CA PHE A 77 -0.76 5.76 3.72
C PHE A 77 -1.21 6.57 4.94
N ASN A 78 -2.51 6.78 5.12
CA ASN A 78 -3.04 7.47 6.30
C ASN A 78 -2.77 6.73 7.62
N HIS A 79 -2.63 5.40 7.61
CA HIS A 79 -2.29 4.63 8.80
C HIS A 79 -0.89 4.98 9.36
N PHE A 80 0.01 5.47 8.51
CA PHE A 80 1.38 5.82 8.88
C PHE A 80 1.55 7.30 9.26
N ARG A 81 0.64 8.17 8.81
CA ARG A 81 0.75 9.63 9.03
C ARG A 81 0.72 10.02 10.50
N MET A 82 -0.06 9.34 11.32
CA MET A 82 -0.19 9.65 12.76
C MET A 82 1.05 9.30 13.59
N ARG A 83 2.00 8.51 13.07
CA ARG A 83 3.02 7.84 13.89
C ARG A 83 4.41 8.49 13.87
N ARG A 84 4.59 9.69 13.30
CA ARG A 84 5.91 10.36 13.11
C ARG A 84 6.97 9.51 12.37
N VAL A 85 6.57 8.47 11.64
CA VAL A 85 7.47 7.53 10.94
C VAL A 85 7.68 7.85 9.45
N LEU A 86 7.30 9.05 8.98
CA LEU A 86 7.32 9.38 7.54
C LEU A 86 8.71 9.28 6.91
N ALA A 87 9.78 9.61 7.64
CA ALA A 87 11.15 9.47 7.16
C ALA A 87 11.54 7.99 6.97
N THR A 88 11.18 7.12 7.91
CA THR A 88 11.39 5.67 7.83
C THR A 88 10.57 5.06 6.70
N LEU A 89 9.29 5.46 6.60
CA LEU A 89 8.41 5.03 5.51
C LEU A 89 8.99 5.44 4.16
N ARG A 90 9.48 6.68 3.99
CA ARG A 90 10.11 7.11 2.73
C ARG A 90 11.29 6.23 2.34
N LYS A 91 12.20 5.95 3.28
CA LYS A 91 13.35 5.05 3.03
C LYS A 91 12.89 3.65 2.65
N TYR A 92 11.88 3.13 3.35
CA TYR A 92 11.29 1.83 3.08
C TYR A 92 10.66 1.73 1.68
N LEU A 93 9.86 2.73 1.28
CA LEU A 93 9.23 2.75 -0.05
C LEU A 93 10.28 2.79 -1.16
N TYR A 94 11.36 3.56 -0.99
CA TYR A 94 12.44 3.59 -1.97
C TYR A 94 13.26 2.29 -2.02
N LYS A 95 13.38 1.57 -0.91
CA LYS A 95 14.05 0.25 -0.87
C LYS A 95 13.34 -0.76 -1.77
N TYR A 96 12.01 -0.68 -1.89
CA TYR A 96 11.17 -1.61 -2.64
C TYR A 96 10.46 -0.97 -3.85
N LEU A 97 11.07 0.08 -4.41
CA LEU A 97 10.60 0.75 -5.62
C LEU A 97 11.23 0.12 -6.86
N ASP A 98 10.40 -0.37 -7.77
CA ASP A 98 10.76 -0.69 -9.15
C ASP A 98 10.40 0.52 -10.03
N ARG A 99 11.42 1.30 -10.40
CA ARG A 99 11.23 2.52 -11.21
C ARG A 99 10.84 2.22 -12.64
N ASP A 100 11.41 1.17 -13.22
CA ASP A 100 11.21 0.83 -14.63
C ASP A 100 9.77 0.38 -14.88
N ARG A 101 9.18 -0.32 -13.91
CA ARG A 101 7.78 -0.76 -13.97
C ARG A 101 6.78 0.19 -13.33
N GLY A 102 7.24 1.25 -12.65
CA GLY A 102 6.34 2.15 -11.92
C GLY A 102 5.65 1.48 -10.72
N ILE A 103 6.32 0.52 -10.07
CA ILE A 103 5.74 -0.32 -9.01
C ILE A 103 6.36 0.01 -7.65
N ILE A 104 5.51 0.42 -6.71
CA ILE A 104 5.87 0.58 -5.31
C ILE A 104 5.39 -0.68 -4.57
N THR A 105 6.30 -1.40 -3.91
CA THR A 105 5.95 -2.59 -3.11
C THR A 105 6.09 -2.31 -1.61
N MET A 106 5.14 -2.81 -0.82
CA MET A 106 5.19 -2.80 0.63
C MET A 106 4.82 -4.18 1.19
N TYR A 107 5.43 -4.55 2.29
CA TYR A 107 5.18 -5.79 3.02
C TYR A 107 4.62 -5.41 4.40
N LEU A 108 3.46 -5.97 4.72
CA LEU A 108 2.77 -5.72 5.98
C LEU A 108 2.65 -7.00 6.80
N HIS A 109 2.84 -6.89 8.11
CA HIS A 109 2.66 -7.99 9.03
C HIS A 109 1.19 -8.45 9.04
N LYS A 110 0.92 -9.68 8.61
CA LYS A 110 -0.44 -10.20 8.39
C LYS A 110 -1.30 -10.19 9.66
N GLN A 111 -0.73 -10.61 10.79
CA GLN A 111 -1.46 -10.68 12.06
C GLN A 111 -1.74 -9.29 12.66
N ALA A 112 -0.84 -8.32 12.47
CA ALA A 112 -1.09 -6.95 12.89
C ALA A 112 -2.23 -6.34 12.06
N ALA A 113 -2.25 -6.61 10.75
CA ALA A 113 -3.32 -6.16 9.87
C ALA A 113 -4.68 -6.76 10.26
N TYR A 114 -4.75 -8.02 10.71
CA TYR A 114 -5.97 -8.60 11.28
C TYR A 114 -6.51 -7.79 12.48
N ALA A 115 -5.61 -7.30 13.33
CA ALA A 115 -5.93 -6.43 14.47
C ALA A 115 -6.19 -4.96 14.06
N GLY A 116 -6.16 -4.63 12.76
CA GLY A 116 -6.39 -3.26 12.26
C GLY A 116 -5.14 -2.37 12.31
N VAL A 117 -3.96 -2.93 12.55
CA VAL A 117 -2.69 -2.19 12.60
C VAL A 117 -1.85 -2.50 11.37
N LEU A 118 -1.53 -1.48 10.58
CA LEU A 118 -0.60 -1.61 9.47
C LEU A 118 0.83 -1.48 10.01
N SER A 119 1.57 -2.59 10.05
CA SER A 119 2.97 -2.65 10.46
C SER A 119 3.83 -3.03 9.27
N LEU A 120 4.80 -2.17 8.91
CA LEU A 120 5.79 -2.49 7.88
C LEU A 120 6.74 -3.56 8.41
N VAL A 121 7.11 -4.50 7.54
CA VAL A 121 8.10 -5.54 7.78
C VAL A 121 8.98 -5.69 6.54
N ASP A 122 10.14 -6.33 6.67
CA ASP A 122 10.88 -6.79 5.50
C ASP A 122 10.26 -8.11 4.96
N PRO A 123 10.52 -8.48 3.69
CA PRO A 123 9.95 -9.66 3.06
C PRO A 123 10.24 -10.94 3.87
N GLY A 124 9.20 -11.70 4.16
CA GLY A 124 9.26 -12.98 4.86
C GLY A 124 9.28 -12.88 6.39
N GLU A 125 9.18 -11.68 6.97
CA GLU A 125 9.21 -11.52 8.43
C GLU A 125 7.84 -11.75 9.11
N SER A 126 6.73 -11.73 8.37
CA SER A 126 5.43 -12.16 8.92
C SER A 126 5.39 -13.69 9.02
N PRO A 127 5.14 -14.29 10.21
CA PRO A 127 5.27 -15.74 10.43
C PRO A 127 4.42 -16.63 9.52
N LEU A 128 3.28 -16.11 9.04
CA LEU A 128 2.38 -16.81 8.13
C LEU A 128 2.36 -16.13 6.75
N GLY A 129 3.46 -15.54 6.32
CA GLY A 129 3.55 -14.78 5.09
C GLY A 129 3.02 -13.36 5.23
N ASP A 130 3.57 -12.47 4.41
CA ASP A 130 3.26 -11.04 4.43
C ASP A 130 1.96 -10.75 3.68
N ILE A 131 1.33 -9.62 3.99
CA ILE A 131 0.45 -8.97 3.03
C ILE A 131 1.32 -8.12 2.12
N ILE A 132 1.43 -8.52 0.86
CA ILE A 132 2.16 -7.81 -0.18
C ILE A 132 1.22 -6.78 -0.80
N VAL A 133 1.58 -5.51 -0.71
CA VAL A 133 0.89 -4.39 -1.34
C VAL A 133 1.72 -3.92 -2.52
N THR A 134 1.12 -3.88 -3.71
CA THR A 134 1.72 -3.37 -4.93
C THR A 134 0.88 -2.20 -5.43
N ILE A 135 1.51 -1.05 -5.62
CA ILE A 135 0.89 0.13 -6.21
C ILE A 135 1.61 0.42 -7.53
N GLU A 136 0.90 0.21 -8.62
CA GLU A 136 1.33 0.55 -9.98
C GLU A 136 0.87 1.98 -10.29
N THR A 137 1.81 2.86 -10.61
CA THR A 137 1.54 4.28 -10.85
C THR A 137 2.59 4.90 -11.76
N GLU A 138 2.16 5.90 -12.54
CA GLU A 138 3.10 6.80 -13.21
C GLU A 138 3.86 7.64 -12.16
N ASN A 139 5.11 7.99 -12.47
CA ASN A 139 5.96 8.86 -11.65
C ASN A 139 6.04 8.46 -10.16
N PRO A 140 6.43 7.21 -9.84
CA PRO A 140 6.38 6.69 -8.47
C PRO A 140 7.26 7.48 -7.49
N ASP A 141 8.38 8.07 -7.93
CA ASP A 141 9.22 8.92 -7.08
C ASP A 141 8.46 10.16 -6.57
N GLU A 142 7.67 10.84 -7.42
CA GLU A 142 6.86 11.99 -7.01
C GLU A 142 5.69 11.57 -6.11
N VAL A 143 5.10 10.41 -6.38
CA VAL A 143 4.08 9.79 -5.51
C VAL A 143 4.67 9.52 -4.12
N ILE A 144 5.84 8.88 -4.00
CA ILE A 144 6.50 8.62 -2.72
C ILE A 144 6.80 9.92 -1.98
N LYS A 145 7.36 10.94 -2.67
CA LYS A 145 7.62 12.26 -2.08
C LYS A 145 6.33 12.89 -1.54
N TRP A 146 5.25 12.83 -2.30
CA TRP A 146 3.96 13.39 -1.92
C TRP A 146 3.32 12.64 -0.73
N LEU A 147 3.39 11.31 -0.73
CA LEU A 147 2.86 10.47 0.35
C LEU A 147 3.60 10.68 1.67
N THR A 148 4.88 11.01 1.59
CA THR A 148 5.76 11.16 2.75
C THR A 148 6.12 12.61 3.06
N ARG A 149 5.42 13.59 2.48
CA ARG A 149 5.62 15.01 2.80
C ARG A 149 5.13 15.33 4.21
N PHE A 150 5.83 16.26 4.86
CA PHE A 150 5.49 16.82 6.16
C PHE A 150 4.56 18.03 6.00
#